data_AF-B6K6C6-F1
#
_entry.id   AF-B6K6C6-F1
#
_cell.length_a   1.000
_cell.length_b   1.000
_cell.length_c   1.000
_cell.angle_alpha   90.00
_cell.angle_beta   90.00
_cell.angle_gamma   90.00
#
_symmetry.space_group_name_H-M   'P 1'
#
loop_
_entity.id
_entity.type
_entity.pdbx_description
1 polymer ?
#
loop_
_entity_poly.entity_id
_entity_poly.type
_entity_poly.pdbx_seq_one_letter_code
_entity_poly.pdbx_strand_id
1 'polypeptide(L)'
;MDLHRRKKQFIERQVEYLNHPLQPPKHLRLPVKQDNLNPEHLQQVFHRLSFILRKHTRLNFSHQAIEHVASQLVKLYEQKYQSIDSRYLSPEFFGQLDWSDVETLENLPEVWPFELPLDQTVQSNSNEEAEKLVKETQLASEKLQKEYQNKLLRLIAVQKTIAQTKSQLQAMNQLAVSMEQLTASLQNIQKTSSLPDELGAEEMMLLLKKLQQTQLSQFEPSNSLETQIHDALSPKQTE
;
A
#
# COMPACT_ATOMS: atom_id res chain seq x y z
N MET A 1 -20.92 16.80 29.13
CA MET A 1 -20.90 15.58 28.29
C MET A 1 -20.63 16.02 26.87
N ASP A 2 -19.39 15.86 26.43
CA ASP A 2 -18.84 16.49 25.23
C ASP A 2 -19.63 16.11 23.97
N LEU A 3 -20.04 17.12 23.20
CA LEU A 3 -20.82 16.97 21.96
C LEU A 3 -20.14 15.98 20.99
N HIS A 4 -18.81 16.08 20.88
CA HIS A 4 -17.97 15.16 20.14
C HIS A 4 -18.19 13.70 20.52
N ARG A 5 -18.13 13.39 21.82
CA ARG A 5 -18.29 12.03 22.35
C ARG A 5 -19.67 11.46 22.01
N ARG A 6 -20.73 12.26 22.11
CA ARG A 6 -22.10 11.82 21.75
C ARG A 6 -22.22 11.54 20.25
N LYS A 7 -21.66 12.40 19.39
CA LYS A 7 -21.71 12.22 17.93
C LYS A 7 -20.88 11.01 17.49
N LYS A 8 -19.69 10.83 18.05
CA LYS A 8 -18.86 9.63 17.83
C LYS A 8 -19.61 8.36 18.22
N GLN A 9 -20.16 8.29 19.43
CA GLN A 9 -20.92 7.12 19.90
C GLN A 9 -22.16 6.84 19.05
N PHE A 10 -22.82 7.89 18.56
CA PHE A 10 -23.94 7.72 17.64
C PHE A 10 -23.51 7.08 16.33
N ILE A 11 -22.45 7.60 15.69
CA ILE A 11 -21.93 7.06 14.43
C ILE A 11 -21.46 5.61 14.63
N GLU A 12 -20.72 5.32 15.69
CA GLU A 12 -20.26 3.97 16.02
C GLU A 12 -21.43 2.99 16.12
N ARG A 13 -22.50 3.36 16.82
CA ARG A 13 -23.72 2.54 16.93
C ARG A 13 -24.41 2.35 15.58
N GLN A 14 -24.55 3.40 14.77
CA GLN A 14 -25.18 3.29 13.45
C GLN A 14 -24.37 2.38 12.52
N VAL A 15 -23.04 2.51 12.54
CA VAL A 15 -22.15 1.61 11.80
C VAL A 15 -22.32 0.17 12.32
N GLU A 16 -22.39 -0.04 13.63
CA GLU A 16 -22.61 -1.38 14.20
C GLU A 16 -23.95 -2.00 13.77
N TYR A 17 -25.04 -1.24 13.81
CA TYR A 17 -26.37 -1.68 13.37
C TYR A 17 -26.41 -2.01 11.87
N LEU A 18 -25.82 -1.17 11.03
CA LEU A 18 -25.81 -1.36 9.58
C LEU A 18 -24.89 -2.50 9.14
N ASN A 19 -23.91 -2.88 9.97
CA ASN A 19 -22.96 -3.95 9.67
C ASN A 19 -23.25 -5.25 10.44
N HIS A 20 -24.46 -5.37 10.98
CA HIS A 20 -24.85 -6.59 11.67
C HIS A 20 -24.79 -7.78 10.69
N PRO A 21 -24.18 -8.92 11.09
CA PRO A 21 -23.94 -10.03 10.17
C PRO A 21 -25.27 -10.55 9.64
N LEU A 22 -25.40 -10.58 8.31
CA LEU A 22 -26.58 -11.11 7.64
C LEU A 22 -26.66 -12.61 7.94
N GLN A 23 -27.59 -12.99 8.82
CA GLN A 23 -27.90 -14.39 9.04
C GLN A 23 -28.80 -14.88 7.89
N PRO A 24 -28.55 -16.07 7.34
CA PRO A 24 -29.47 -16.67 6.38
C PRO A 24 -30.86 -16.79 7.04
N PRO A 25 -31.95 -16.32 6.39
CA PRO A 25 -33.29 -16.47 6.94
C PRO A 25 -33.58 -17.96 7.21
N LYS A 26 -34.09 -18.27 8.41
CA LYS A 26 -34.41 -19.65 8.84
C LYS A 26 -35.40 -20.36 7.89
N HIS A 27 -36.16 -19.60 7.10
CA HIS A 27 -37.15 -20.09 6.16
C HIS A 27 -37.00 -19.39 4.79
N LEU A 28 -35.86 -19.60 4.12
CA LEU A 28 -35.71 -19.20 2.72
C LEU A 28 -36.66 -20.06 1.85
N ARG A 29 -37.81 -19.50 1.48
CA ARG A 29 -38.71 -20.12 0.50
C ARG A 29 -38.08 -19.95 -0.89
N LEU A 30 -37.27 -20.92 -1.30
CA LEU A 30 -36.75 -20.98 -2.65
C LEU A 30 -37.90 -21.33 -3.62
N PRO A 31 -37.97 -20.71 -4.81
CA PRO A 31 -38.92 -21.11 -5.83
C PRO A 31 -38.64 -22.56 -6.25
N VAL A 32 -39.71 -23.36 -6.30
CA VAL A 32 -39.78 -24.83 -6.49
C VAL A 32 -39.06 -25.38 -7.74
N LYS A 33 -38.39 -24.55 -8.54
CA LYS A 33 -37.59 -24.96 -9.71
C LYS A 33 -36.08 -25.10 -9.42
N GLN A 34 -35.62 -24.82 -8.20
CA GLN A 34 -34.21 -24.94 -7.81
C GLN A 34 -34.00 -26.04 -6.75
N ASP A 35 -34.35 -27.28 -7.09
CA ASP A 35 -34.19 -28.44 -6.18
C ASP A 35 -32.73 -28.80 -5.82
N ASN A 36 -31.74 -28.07 -6.36
CA ASN A 36 -30.31 -28.37 -6.15
C ASN A 36 -29.55 -27.36 -5.27
N LEU A 37 -30.23 -26.40 -4.64
CA LEU A 37 -29.55 -25.41 -3.80
C LEU A 37 -29.31 -25.99 -2.38
N ASN A 38 -28.16 -26.65 -2.20
CA ASN A 38 -27.75 -27.17 -0.89
C ASN A 38 -27.68 -26.02 0.14
N PRO A 39 -28.34 -26.13 1.31
CA PRO A 39 -28.28 -25.13 2.38
C PRO A 39 -26.85 -24.79 2.84
N GLU A 40 -25.91 -25.73 2.72
CA GLU A 40 -24.50 -25.47 3.05
C GLU A 40 -23.86 -24.44 2.10
N HIS A 41 -24.19 -24.46 0.81
CA HIS A 41 -23.69 -23.48 -0.15
C HIS A 41 -24.27 -22.09 0.12
N LEU A 42 -25.55 -22.01 0.52
CA LEU A 42 -26.15 -20.75 0.96
C LEU A 42 -25.41 -20.20 2.19
N GLN A 43 -25.14 -21.04 3.18
CA GLN A 43 -24.40 -20.63 4.37
C GLN A 43 -22.99 -20.13 4.04
N GLN A 44 -22.30 -20.78 3.10
CA GLN A 44 -21.00 -20.32 2.60
C GLN A 44 -21.09 -18.97 1.88
N VAL A 45 -22.12 -18.75 1.05
CA VAL A 45 -22.35 -17.47 0.37
C VAL A 45 -22.63 -16.35 1.38
N PHE A 46 -23.51 -16.57 2.35
CA PHE A 46 -23.79 -15.61 3.42
C PHE A 46 -22.55 -15.32 4.27
N HIS A 47 -21.73 -16.34 4.56
CA HIS A 47 -20.47 -16.17 5.27
C HIS A 47 -19.47 -15.31 4.47
N ARG A 48 -19.31 -15.60 3.18
CA ARG A 48 -18.41 -14.85 2.30
C ARG A 48 -18.88 -13.41 2.08
N LEU A 49 -20.19 -13.21 1.94
CA LEU A 49 -20.80 -11.88 1.86
C LEU A 49 -20.56 -11.09 3.15
N SER A 50 -20.77 -11.72 4.31
CA SER A 50 -20.51 -11.11 5.61
C SER A 50 -19.03 -10.74 5.79
N PHE A 51 -18.12 -11.58 5.29
CA PHE A 51 -16.69 -11.29 5.31
C PHE A 51 -16.33 -10.08 4.43
N ILE A 52 -16.86 -10.01 3.20
CA ILE A 52 -16.64 -8.89 2.29
C ILE A 52 -17.21 -7.60 2.88
N LEU A 53 -18.43 -7.65 3.44
CA LEU A 53 -19.05 -6.51 4.11
C LEU A 53 -18.17 -6.02 5.26
N ARG A 54 -17.74 -6.90 6.17
CA ARG A 54 -16.82 -6.52 7.27
C ARG A 54 -15.53 -5.87 6.78
N LYS A 55 -14.96 -6.37 5.68
CA LYS A 55 -13.76 -5.79 5.07
C LYS A 55 -14.04 -4.38 4.54
N HIS A 56 -15.16 -4.19 3.85
CA HIS A 56 -15.60 -2.89 3.34
C HIS A 56 -15.87 -1.91 4.50
N THR A 57 -16.52 -2.37 5.57
CA THR A 57 -16.77 -1.59 6.79
C THR A 57 -15.47 -1.10 7.41
N ARG A 58 -14.47 -1.99 7.54
CA ARG A 58 -13.18 -1.64 8.16
C ARG A 58 -12.40 -0.60 7.35
N LEU A 59 -12.56 -0.61 6.03
CA LEU A 59 -11.88 0.33 5.14
C LEU A 59 -12.57 1.69 5.13
N ASN A 60 -13.90 1.73 5.03
CA ASN A 60 -14.65 2.98 4.86
C ASN A 60 -15.06 3.63 6.18
N PHE A 61 -15.29 2.83 7.23
CA PHE A 61 -15.62 3.29 8.58
C PHE A 61 -14.48 2.96 9.54
N SER A 62 -13.26 3.35 9.16
CA SER A 62 -12.12 3.26 10.06
C SER A 62 -12.35 4.16 11.29
N HIS A 63 -11.68 3.85 12.40
CA HIS A 63 -11.79 4.67 13.62
C HIS A 63 -11.45 6.14 13.34
N GLN A 64 -10.44 6.38 12.50
CA GLN A 64 -10.03 7.72 12.09
C GLN A 64 -11.10 8.42 11.24
N ALA A 65 -11.83 7.69 10.38
CA ALA A 65 -12.93 8.25 9.62
C ALA A 65 -14.11 8.65 10.54
N ILE A 66 -14.44 7.80 11.51
CA ILE A 66 -15.49 8.08 12.51
C ILE A 66 -15.11 9.31 13.35
N GLU A 67 -13.87 9.37 13.83
CA GLU A 67 -13.31 10.53 14.55
C GLU A 67 -13.36 11.81 13.72
N HIS A 68 -12.97 11.73 12.45
CA HIS A 68 -12.97 12.88 11.56
C HIS A 68 -14.38 13.40 11.29
N VAL A 69 -15.34 12.51 11.00
CA VAL A 69 -16.75 12.89 10.80
C VAL A 69 -17.36 13.43 12.09
N ALA A 70 -17.07 12.84 13.25
CA ALA A 70 -17.52 13.36 14.53
C ALA A 70 -16.97 14.78 14.79
N SER A 71 -15.69 15.01 14.47
CA SER A 71 -15.05 16.33 14.55
C SER A 71 -15.65 17.34 13.57
N GLN A 72 -15.92 16.93 12.32
CA GLN A 72 -16.61 17.78 11.33
C GLN A 72 -18.01 18.15 11.80
N LEU A 73 -18.77 17.21 12.36
CA LEU A 73 -20.09 17.49 12.92
C LEU A 73 -20.02 18.47 14.10
N VAL A 74 -19.02 18.33 14.96
CA VAL A 74 -18.81 19.30 16.05
C VAL A 74 -18.52 20.69 15.49
N LYS A 75 -17.60 20.79 14.52
CA LYS A 75 -17.27 22.06 13.84
C LYS A 75 -18.48 22.70 13.16
N LEU A 76 -19.33 21.92 12.49
CA LEU A 76 -20.56 22.43 11.87
C LEU A 76 -21.54 22.99 12.91
N TYR A 77 -21.66 22.30 14.06
CA TYR A 77 -22.49 22.79 15.15
C TYR A 77 -21.88 24.06 15.77
N GLU A 78 -20.57 24.10 16.00
CA GLU A 78 -19.86 25.27 16.54
C GLU A 78 -19.90 26.47 15.59
N GLN A 79 -19.71 26.25 14.28
CA GLN A 79 -19.83 27.28 13.25
C GLN A 79 -21.25 27.86 13.22
N LYS A 80 -22.30 27.04 13.36
CA LYS A 80 -23.69 27.52 13.49
C LYS A 80 -23.89 28.49 14.66
N TYR A 81 -23.12 28.36 15.75
CA TYR A 81 -23.17 29.26 16.90
C TYR A 81 -22.25 30.49 16.77
N GLN A 82 -21.26 30.47 15.87
CA GLN A 82 -20.31 31.58 15.66
C GLN A 82 -20.73 32.51 14.52
N SER A 83 -21.37 31.99 13.48
CA SER A 83 -21.76 32.78 12.30
C SER A 83 -23.20 33.29 12.34
N ILE A 84 -23.99 32.90 13.35
CA ILE A 84 -25.37 33.36 13.47
C ILE A 84 -25.57 33.98 14.85
N ASP A 85 -25.71 35.31 14.86
CA ASP A 85 -26.08 36.05 16.04
C ASP A 85 -27.49 35.60 16.45
N SER A 86 -27.54 34.70 17.43
CA SER A 86 -28.73 33.98 17.91
C SER A 86 -29.92 34.87 18.32
N ARG A 87 -29.72 36.19 18.34
CA ARG A 87 -30.76 37.22 18.56
C ARG A 87 -31.61 37.51 17.31
N TYR A 88 -31.16 37.07 16.12
CA TYR A 88 -31.86 37.28 14.84
C TYR A 88 -32.44 35.98 14.23
N LEU A 89 -32.22 34.83 14.87
CA LEU A 89 -32.86 33.59 14.45
C LEU A 89 -34.23 33.48 15.09
N SER A 90 -35.27 33.41 14.27
CA SER A 90 -36.61 33.11 14.72
C SER A 90 -36.67 31.75 15.44
N PRO A 91 -37.61 31.57 16.40
CA PRO A 91 -37.80 30.33 17.15
C PRO A 91 -37.96 29.07 16.28
N GLU A 92 -38.40 29.22 15.03
CA GLU A 92 -38.56 28.12 14.06
C GLU A 92 -37.28 27.29 13.84
N PHE A 93 -36.09 27.90 13.99
CA PHE A 93 -34.81 27.23 13.73
C PHE A 93 -34.31 26.32 14.87
N PHE A 94 -34.99 26.34 16.03
CA PHE A 94 -34.59 25.59 17.23
C PHE A 94 -35.40 24.30 17.42
N GLY A 95 -36.25 23.93 16.47
CA GLY A 95 -36.95 22.65 16.46
C GLY A 95 -38.11 22.55 17.45
N GLN A 96 -38.67 23.69 17.89
CA GLN A 96 -39.91 23.77 18.67
C GLN A 96 -41.15 23.98 17.78
N LEU A 97 -41.08 23.56 16.52
CA LEU A 97 -42.17 23.73 15.56
C LEU A 97 -42.88 22.40 15.35
N ASP A 98 -44.21 22.40 15.48
CA ASP A 98 -45.04 21.28 15.06
C ASP A 98 -45.17 21.34 13.53
N TRP A 99 -44.54 20.39 12.85
CA TRP A 99 -44.52 20.27 11.40
C TRP A 99 -45.86 19.77 10.82
N SER A 100 -46.82 19.48 11.70
CA SER A 100 -48.17 19.03 11.33
C SER A 100 -49.14 20.19 11.12
N ASP A 101 -48.76 21.40 11.53
CA ASP A 101 -49.58 22.60 11.39
C ASP A 101 -49.28 23.31 10.07
N VAL A 102 -50.32 23.79 9.39
CA VAL A 102 -50.22 24.36 8.03
C VAL A 102 -49.77 25.82 8.10
N GLU A 103 -50.12 26.53 9.17
CA GLU A 103 -49.73 27.91 9.39
C GLU A 103 -48.22 28.06 9.63
N THR A 104 -47.58 27.04 10.23
CA THR A 104 -46.11 27.00 10.39
C THR A 104 -45.38 26.72 9.10
N LEU A 105 -46.02 26.03 8.14
CA LEU A 105 -45.46 25.82 6.80
C LEU A 105 -45.58 27.07 5.93
N GLU A 106 -46.65 27.86 6.08
CA GLU A 106 -46.83 29.12 5.36
C GLU A 106 -45.88 30.23 5.86
N ASN A 107 -45.46 30.17 7.13
CA ASN A 107 -44.54 31.14 7.73
C ASN A 107 -43.05 30.76 7.61
N LEU A 108 -42.69 29.81 6.74
CA LEU A 108 -41.30 29.48 6.48
C LEU A 108 -40.59 30.66 5.79
N PRO A 109 -39.36 31.01 6.21
CA PRO A 109 -38.61 32.08 5.55
C PRO A 109 -38.34 31.71 4.09
N GLU A 110 -38.65 32.64 3.18
CA GLU A 110 -38.50 32.47 1.73
C GLU A 110 -37.02 32.32 1.31
N VAL A 111 -36.10 32.86 2.11
CA VAL A 111 -34.66 32.76 1.89
C VAL A 111 -33.98 32.24 3.15
N TRP A 112 -33.21 31.17 3.00
CA TRP A 112 -32.51 30.57 4.12
C TRP A 112 -31.25 31.37 4.47
N PRO A 113 -30.90 31.50 5.77
CA PRO A 113 -29.78 32.33 6.21
C PRO A 113 -28.39 31.85 5.74
N PHE A 114 -28.28 30.64 5.17
CA PHE A 114 -27.05 30.11 4.57
C PHE A 114 -26.93 30.39 3.06
N GLU A 115 -27.97 30.94 2.43
CA GLU A 115 -27.99 31.34 1.01
C GLU A 115 -27.63 32.81 0.83
N LEU A 116 -27.54 33.57 1.93
CA LEU A 116 -27.03 34.93 1.93
C LEU A 116 -25.55 34.89 1.50
N PRO A 117 -25.15 35.63 0.45
CA PRO A 117 -23.75 35.74 0.08
C PRO A 117 -22.97 36.27 1.28
N LEU A 118 -22.11 35.43 1.87
CA LEU A 118 -21.13 35.90 2.83
C LEU A 118 -20.31 37.01 2.15
N ASP A 119 -20.01 38.08 2.90
CA ASP A 119 -19.19 39.21 2.44
C ASP A 119 -18.01 38.72 1.59
N GLN A 120 -17.84 39.31 0.39
CA GLN A 120 -16.84 38.90 -0.62
C GLN A 120 -15.39 38.85 -0.08
N THR A 121 -15.12 39.54 1.03
CA THR A 121 -13.84 39.53 1.75
C THR A 121 -13.57 38.20 2.46
N VAL A 122 -14.59 37.54 3.03
CA VAL A 122 -14.44 36.24 3.73
C VAL A 122 -14.27 35.10 2.72
N GLN A 123 -14.98 35.17 1.59
CA GLN A 123 -14.80 34.21 0.48
C GLN A 123 -13.40 34.32 -0.16
N SER A 124 -12.85 35.54 -0.28
CA SER A 124 -11.51 35.75 -0.82
C SER A 124 -10.43 35.12 0.07
N ASN A 125 -10.51 35.32 1.39
CA ASN A 125 -9.57 34.73 2.34
C ASN A 125 -9.68 33.19 2.39
N SER A 126 -10.91 32.66 2.34
CA SER A 126 -11.13 31.20 2.31
C SER A 126 -10.59 30.56 1.03
N ASN A 127 -10.66 31.25 -0.10
CA ASN A 127 -10.12 30.76 -1.37
C ASN A 127 -8.58 30.79 -1.39
N GLU A 128 -7.95 31.81 -0.82
CA GLU A 128 -6.48 31.86 -0.68
C GLU A 128 -5.93 30.74 0.22
N GLU A 129 -6.63 30.42 1.31
CA GLU A 129 -6.26 29.28 2.17
C GLU A 129 -6.44 27.94 1.45
N ALA A 130 -7.53 27.77 0.70
CA ALA A 130 -7.75 26.58 -0.11
C ALA A 130 -6.65 26.42 -1.18
N GLU A 131 -6.25 27.49 -1.87
CA GLU A 131 -5.15 27.45 -2.83
C GLU A 131 -3.81 27.09 -2.20
N LYS A 132 -3.52 27.58 -1.00
CA LYS A 132 -2.29 27.21 -0.25
C LYS A 132 -2.27 25.72 0.08
N LEU A 133 -3.40 25.18 0.55
CA LEU A 133 -3.52 23.74 0.85
C LEU A 133 -3.39 22.87 -0.40
N VAL A 134 -3.97 23.30 -1.53
CA VAL A 134 -3.80 22.60 -2.81
C VAL A 134 -2.33 22.59 -3.25
N LYS A 135 -1.63 23.72 -3.14
CA LYS A 135 -0.19 23.79 -3.45
C LYS A 135 0.64 22.91 -2.54
N GLU A 136 0.35 22.89 -1.24
CA GLU A 136 1.07 22.07 -0.27
C GLU A 136 0.86 20.57 -0.51
N THR A 137 -0.39 20.16 -0.75
CA THR A 137 -0.72 18.76 -1.07
C THR A 137 -0.10 18.31 -2.38
N GLN A 138 -0.06 19.19 -3.39
CA GLN A 138 0.60 18.92 -4.67
C GLN A 138 2.11 18.73 -4.49
N LEU A 139 2.78 19.61 -3.76
CA LEU A 139 4.21 19.47 -3.44
C LEU A 139 4.52 18.19 -2.65
N ALA A 140 3.66 17.82 -1.69
CA ALA A 140 3.80 16.57 -0.94
C ALA A 140 3.66 15.35 -1.86
N SER A 141 2.71 15.38 -2.80
CA SER A 141 2.51 14.30 -3.76
C SER A 141 3.72 14.12 -4.70
N GLU A 142 4.31 15.22 -5.16
CA GLU A 142 5.51 15.18 -6.01
C GLU A 142 6.73 14.62 -5.26
N LYS A 143 6.91 15.00 -3.99
CA LYS A 143 7.97 14.43 -3.13
C LYS A 143 7.82 12.92 -2.98
N LEU A 144 6.60 12.46 -2.67
CA LEU A 144 6.31 11.04 -2.53
C LEU A 144 6.57 10.27 -3.84
N GLN A 145 6.20 10.86 -4.97
CA GLN A 145 6.42 10.25 -6.29
C GLN A 145 7.92 10.13 -6.61
N LYS A 146 8.72 11.16 -6.30
CA LYS A 146 10.18 11.11 -6.45
C LYS A 146 10.82 10.06 -5.56
N GLU A 147 10.37 9.94 -4.31
CA GLU A 147 10.84 8.88 -3.39
C GLU A 147 10.53 7.48 -3.93
N TYR A 148 9.32 7.29 -4.46
CA TYR A 148 8.94 6.02 -5.08
C TYR A 148 9.82 5.68 -6.28
N GLN A 149 10.07 6.64 -7.17
CA GLN A 149 10.97 6.46 -8.32
C GLN A 149 12.39 6.10 -7.89
N ASN A 150 12.93 6.79 -6.88
CA ASN A 150 14.25 6.49 -6.33
C ASN A 150 14.32 5.08 -5.73
N LYS A 151 13.26 4.66 -5.01
CA LYS A 151 13.18 3.32 -4.44
C LYS A 151 13.11 2.25 -5.53
N LEU A 152 12.37 2.51 -6.61
CA LEU A 152 12.26 1.61 -7.76
C LEU A 152 13.61 1.46 -8.47
N LEU A 153 14.33 2.56 -8.69
CA LEU A 153 15.68 2.53 -9.26
C LEU A 153 16.65 1.73 -8.37
N ARG A 154 16.58 1.90 -7.05
CA ARG A 154 17.39 1.11 -6.10
C ARG A 154 17.07 -0.39 -6.18
N LEU A 155 15.79 -0.76 -6.27
CA LEU A 155 15.39 -2.17 -6.39
C LEU A 155 15.88 -2.80 -7.71
N ILE A 156 15.80 -2.06 -8.82
CA ILE A 156 16.35 -2.51 -10.11
C ILE A 156 17.87 -2.71 -10.02
N ALA A 157 18.59 -1.78 -9.38
CA ALA A 157 20.03 -1.90 -9.17
C ALA A 157 20.39 -3.16 -8.35
N VAL A 158 19.68 -3.40 -7.24
CA VAL A 158 19.86 -4.60 -6.42
C VAL A 158 19.51 -5.88 -7.19
N GLN A 159 18.47 -5.86 -8.02
CA GLN A 159 18.13 -7.01 -8.85
C GLN A 159 19.24 -7.33 -9.86
N LYS A 160 19.87 -6.30 -10.44
CA LYS A 160 21.01 -6.47 -11.34
C LYS A 160 22.21 -7.09 -10.63
N THR A 161 22.52 -6.65 -9.41
CA THR A 161 23.62 -7.24 -8.63
C THR A 161 23.33 -8.68 -8.24
N ILE A 162 22.09 -9.01 -7.87
CA ILE A 162 21.69 -10.40 -7.60
C ILE A 162 21.81 -11.27 -8.86
N ALA A 163 21.44 -10.76 -10.04
CA ALA A 163 21.61 -11.50 -11.29
C ALA A 163 23.09 -11.78 -11.60
N GLN A 164 23.95 -10.78 -11.36
CA GLN A 164 25.40 -10.93 -11.51
C GLN A 164 25.97 -11.96 -10.53
N THR A 165 25.67 -11.88 -9.24
CA THR A 165 26.16 -12.86 -8.25
C THR A 165 25.65 -14.27 -8.54
N LYS A 166 24.42 -14.41 -9.04
CA LYS A 166 23.88 -15.70 -9.49
C LYS A 166 24.68 -16.27 -10.67
N SER A 167 25.04 -15.46 -11.65
CA SER A 167 25.90 -15.90 -12.76
C SER A 167 27.31 -16.29 -12.30
N GLN A 168 27.90 -15.55 -11.35
CA GLN A 168 29.20 -15.89 -10.75
C GLN A 168 29.14 -17.22 -10.00
N LEU A 169 28.09 -17.45 -9.21
CA LEU A 169 27.88 -18.73 -8.53
C LEU A 169 27.72 -19.90 -9.50
N GLN A 170 27.02 -19.70 -10.63
CA GLN A 170 26.92 -20.72 -11.68
C GLN A 170 28.29 -21.04 -12.30
N ALA A 171 29.12 -20.02 -12.56
CA ALA A 171 30.48 -20.23 -13.05
C ALA A 171 31.35 -20.96 -12.02
N MET A 172 31.26 -20.60 -10.73
CA MET A 172 31.98 -21.30 -9.65
C MET A 172 31.55 -22.77 -9.53
N ASN A 173 30.24 -23.06 -9.64
CA ASN A 173 29.75 -24.44 -9.61
C ASN A 173 30.25 -25.24 -10.81
N GLN A 174 30.31 -24.65 -12.01
CA GLN A 174 30.90 -25.31 -13.18
C GLN A 174 32.39 -25.60 -12.98
N LEU A 175 33.12 -24.71 -12.31
CA LEU A 175 34.53 -24.91 -11.96
C LEU A 175 34.72 -26.00 -10.89
N ALA A 176 33.86 -26.06 -9.89
CA ALA A 176 33.89 -27.12 -8.89
C ALA A 176 33.68 -28.51 -9.54
N VAL A 177 32.72 -28.62 -10.46
CA VAL A 177 32.47 -29.85 -11.22
C VAL A 177 33.67 -30.22 -12.11
N SER A 178 34.31 -29.24 -12.78
CA SER A 178 35.49 -29.53 -13.59
C SER A 178 36.70 -29.94 -12.74
N MET A 179 36.85 -29.35 -11.54
CA MET A 179 37.85 -29.79 -10.57
C MET A 179 37.60 -31.21 -10.07
N GLU A 180 36.36 -31.58 -9.75
CA GLU A 180 36.01 -32.96 -9.35
C GLU A 180 36.27 -33.98 -10.48
N GLN A 181 35.98 -33.61 -11.73
CA GLN A 181 36.30 -34.45 -12.88
C GLN A 181 37.82 -34.63 -13.04
N LEU A 182 38.60 -33.57 -12.82
CA LEU A 182 40.06 -33.64 -12.86
C LEU A 182 40.62 -34.49 -11.70
N THR A 183 40.13 -34.35 -10.48
CA THR A 183 40.58 -35.20 -9.36
C THR A 183 40.22 -36.66 -9.57
N ALA A 184 39.02 -36.96 -10.11
CA ALA A 184 38.64 -38.31 -10.49
C ALA A 184 39.54 -38.89 -11.60
N SER A 185 39.92 -38.07 -12.59
CA SER A 185 40.87 -38.48 -13.63
C SER A 185 42.27 -38.77 -13.09
N LEU A 186 42.77 -37.95 -12.16
CA LEU A 186 44.06 -38.17 -11.49
C LEU A 186 44.05 -39.44 -10.62
N GLN A 187 42.96 -39.70 -9.91
CA GLN A 187 42.80 -40.95 -9.16
C GLN A 187 42.76 -42.19 -10.06
N ASN A 188 42.16 -42.08 -11.25
CA ASN A 188 42.17 -43.16 -12.23
C ASN A 188 43.59 -43.38 -12.79
N ILE A 189 44.33 -42.32 -13.10
CA ILE A 189 45.73 -42.41 -13.55
C ILE A 189 46.61 -43.06 -12.47
N GLN A 190 46.44 -42.67 -11.20
CA GLN A 190 47.15 -43.28 -10.06
C GLN A 190 46.81 -44.76 -9.86
N LYS A 191 45.57 -45.17 -10.12
CA LYS A 191 45.17 -46.59 -10.10
C LYS A 191 45.75 -47.38 -11.28
N THR A 192 45.99 -46.74 -12.41
CA THR A 192 46.63 -47.36 -13.58
C THR A 192 48.17 -47.32 -13.54
N SER A 193 48.78 -46.55 -12.62
CA SER A 193 50.23 -46.31 -12.57
C SER A 193 51.00 -47.24 -11.62
N SER A 194 50.54 -48.46 -11.35
CA SER A 194 51.39 -49.49 -10.76
C SER A 194 52.39 -50.03 -11.80
N LEU A 195 53.50 -49.28 -11.97
CA LEU A 195 54.79 -49.50 -12.68
C LEU A 195 54.86 -49.47 -14.24
N PRO A 196 55.97 -48.98 -14.88
CA PRO A 196 57.03 -48.06 -14.41
C PRO A 196 57.31 -46.81 -15.31
N ASP A 197 57.56 -45.68 -14.63
CA ASP A 197 58.66 -44.68 -14.70
C ASP A 197 59.04 -43.74 -15.86
N GLU A 198 58.58 -43.79 -17.12
CA GLU A 198 59.07 -42.76 -18.09
C GLU A 198 58.05 -42.00 -18.95
N LEU A 199 56.76 -42.37 -18.95
CA LEU A 199 55.74 -41.64 -19.73
C LEU A 199 54.88 -40.64 -18.93
N GLY A 200 54.95 -40.66 -17.59
CA GLY A 200 54.04 -39.89 -16.74
C GLY A 200 54.37 -38.39 -16.62
N ALA A 201 55.64 -38.00 -16.83
CA ALA A 201 56.07 -36.62 -16.58
C ALA A 201 55.52 -35.62 -17.61
N GLU A 202 55.41 -36.00 -18.88
CA GLU A 202 54.86 -35.13 -19.93
C GLU A 202 53.36 -34.91 -19.79
N GLU A 203 52.58 -35.96 -19.50
CA GLU A 203 51.14 -35.83 -19.25
C GLU A 203 50.85 -35.02 -17.98
N MET A 204 51.66 -35.21 -16.93
CA MET A 204 51.51 -34.44 -15.70
C MET A 204 51.88 -32.96 -15.92
N MET A 205 52.87 -32.65 -16.76
CA MET A 205 53.22 -31.29 -17.16
C MET A 205 52.13 -30.64 -18.04
N LEU A 206 51.49 -31.42 -18.92
CA LEU A 206 50.38 -30.96 -19.75
C LEU A 206 49.14 -30.61 -18.90
N LEU A 207 48.86 -31.42 -17.88
CA LEU A 207 47.79 -31.16 -16.89
C LEU A 207 48.09 -29.92 -16.05
N LEU A 208 49.34 -29.73 -15.61
CA LEU A 208 49.77 -28.54 -14.89
C LEU A 208 49.65 -27.27 -15.75
N LYS A 209 50.00 -27.36 -17.04
CA LYS A 209 49.89 -26.25 -18.00
C LYS A 209 48.42 -25.90 -18.26
N LYS A 210 47.53 -26.89 -18.39
CA LYS A 210 46.08 -26.68 -18.47
C LYS A 210 45.54 -26.04 -17.20
N LEU A 211 45.99 -26.47 -16.02
CA LEU A 211 45.58 -25.88 -14.73
C LEU A 211 45.98 -24.40 -14.65
N GLN A 212 47.21 -24.08 -15.05
CA GLN A 212 47.71 -22.70 -15.07
C GLN A 212 46.96 -21.82 -16.07
N GLN A 213 46.63 -22.35 -17.25
CA GLN A 213 45.89 -21.64 -18.30
C GLN A 213 44.42 -21.41 -17.93
N THR A 214 43.81 -22.35 -17.19
CA THR A 214 42.43 -22.21 -16.68
C THR A 214 42.35 -21.16 -15.57
N GLN A 215 43.39 -21.01 -14.75
CA GLN A 215 43.46 -19.96 -13.72
C GLN A 215 43.75 -18.57 -14.32
N LEU A 216 44.62 -18.46 -15.33
CA LEU A 216 44.98 -17.17 -15.95
C LEU A 216 43.88 -16.58 -16.84
N SER A 217 43.03 -17.40 -17.46
CA SER A 217 41.97 -16.91 -18.34
C SER A 217 40.76 -16.30 -17.61
N GLN A 218 40.62 -16.49 -16.29
CA GLN A 218 39.43 -16.06 -15.54
C GLN A 218 39.69 -14.98 -14.49
N PHE A 219 40.96 -14.62 -14.26
CA PHE A 219 41.38 -13.49 -13.43
C PHE A 219 41.81 -12.31 -14.31
N GLU A 220 40.90 -11.76 -15.12
CA GLU A 220 40.96 -10.31 -15.34
C GLU A 220 40.27 -9.65 -14.15
N PRO A 221 41.00 -8.95 -13.26
CA PRO A 221 40.36 -8.20 -12.20
C PRO A 221 39.54 -7.10 -12.86
N SER A 222 38.22 -7.26 -12.85
CA SER A 222 37.29 -6.19 -13.15
C SER A 222 37.44 -5.11 -12.06
N ASN A 223 38.43 -4.23 -12.23
CA ASN A 223 38.71 -3.01 -11.45
C ASN A 223 37.58 -1.96 -11.55
N SER A 224 36.31 -2.39 -11.61
CA SER A 224 35.15 -1.52 -11.82
C SER A 224 34.09 -1.60 -10.73
N LEU A 225 34.27 -2.45 -9.70
CA LEU A 225 33.28 -2.55 -8.63
C LEU A 225 33.32 -1.38 -7.64
N GLU A 226 34.50 -0.82 -7.34
CA GLU A 226 34.59 0.32 -6.40
C GLU A 226 34.27 1.67 -7.05
N THR A 227 34.59 1.86 -8.33
CA THR A 227 34.31 3.11 -9.06
C THR A 227 32.83 3.28 -9.43
N GLN A 228 32.09 2.20 -9.68
CA GLN A 228 30.65 2.29 -9.98
C GLN A 228 29.77 2.50 -8.74
N ILE A 229 30.28 2.19 -7.55
CA ILE A 229 29.58 2.46 -6.27
C ILE A 229 29.64 3.96 -5.95
N HIS A 230 30.73 4.65 -6.27
CA HIS A 230 30.90 6.07 -5.93
C HIS A 230 30.07 7.02 -6.82
N ASP A 231 29.82 6.65 -8.09
CA ASP A 231 29.02 7.46 -9.02
C ASP A 231 27.51 7.28 -8.86
N ALA A 232 27.04 6.13 -8.36
CA ALA A 232 25.61 5.86 -8.16
C ALA A 232 25.07 6.35 -6.80
N LEU A 233 25.94 6.64 -5.83
CA LEU A 233 25.58 7.04 -4.47
C LEU A 233 25.83 8.53 -4.16
N SER A 234 26.39 9.31 -5.09
CA SER A 234 26.59 10.74 -4.88
C SER A 234 25.31 11.52 -5.24
N PRO A 235 24.63 12.16 -4.27
CA PRO A 235 23.57 13.11 -4.59
C PRO A 235 24.23 14.29 -5.30
N LYS A 236 23.90 14.51 -6.58
CA LYS A 236 24.11 15.82 -7.20
C LYS A 236 23.36 16.85 -6.35
N GLN A 237 24.11 17.57 -5.51
CA GLN A 237 23.70 18.86 -5.02
C GLN A 237 23.64 19.77 -6.24
N THR A 238 22.46 19.91 -6.81
CA THR A 238 22.14 21.01 -7.73
C THR A 238 21.51 22.12 -6.89
N GLU A 239 22.17 23.27 -6.96
CA GLU A 239 21.74 24.61 -6.58
C GLU A 239 20.30 24.94 -7.00
#